data_AF-T2K1A2-F1
#
_entry.id   AF-T2K1A2-F1
#
_cell.length_a   1.000
_cell.length_b   1.000
_cell.length_c   1.000
_cell.angle_alpha   90.00
_cell.angle_beta   90.00
_cell.angle_gamma   90.00
#
_symmetry.space_group_name_H-M   'P 1'
#
loop_
_entity.id
_entity.type
_entity.pdbx_description
1 polymer ?
#
loop_
_entity_poly.entity_id
_entity_poly.type
_entity_poly.pdbx_seq_one_letter_code
_entity_poly.pdbx_strand_id
1 'polypeptide(L)'
;MTDLVTALRDFNKDRKFNRKGPLCVALVVTQHARKGLPLNPDELLTEAGGQVLGLGRGAVQAVLNRHDITRVLAAEGGRTSRGSISNMREYVAFLNGLAAGGAVDLDAVEAFWIERVHEFFSAKPFKIRLDASRSLRTLVRDMIAQAEERQRNTPGMQYAGAVLQHLVGAKLDCALGVGNFDHNSFSTSDAQTGRNGDFFIGDVAIHVTTAPGEAVIGRCRDNIDDGHRPIIVTTGRGLTVAEGLAENAGLGERIDVFEVEQFIALNLYELGKFAAEGRRVAVGEVVTRYNEIVEEVETDPSLKIEFRQ
;
A
#
# COMPACT_ATOMS: atom_id res chain seq x y z
N MET A 1 -24.39 24.32 20.07
CA MET A 1 -24.42 22.92 19.59
C MET A 1 -23.61 22.86 18.33
N THR A 2 -22.45 22.19 18.37
CA THR A 2 -21.68 21.93 17.16
C THR A 2 -22.48 20.97 16.30
N ASP A 3 -22.66 21.31 15.03
CA ASP A 3 -23.29 20.43 14.04
C ASP A 3 -22.56 19.07 13.99
N LEU A 4 -23.31 17.97 13.91
CA LEU A 4 -22.77 16.60 13.98
C LEU A 4 -21.74 16.35 12.89
N VAL A 5 -22.00 16.84 11.67
CA VAL A 5 -21.07 16.71 10.54
C VAL A 5 -19.79 17.50 10.80
N THR A 6 -19.90 18.69 11.38
CA THR A 6 -18.73 19.48 11.79
C THR A 6 -17.90 18.75 12.85
N ALA A 7 -18.53 18.19 13.88
CA ALA A 7 -17.83 17.40 14.91
C ALA A 7 -17.13 16.15 14.33
N LEU A 8 -17.78 15.46 13.38
CA LEU A 8 -17.20 14.33 12.66
C LEU A 8 -16.01 14.74 11.78
N ARG A 9 -16.09 15.88 11.09
CA ARG A 9 -14.97 16.43 10.31
C ARG A 9 -13.78 16.78 11.19
N ASP A 10 -14.01 17.44 12.32
CA ASP A 10 -12.96 17.82 13.27
C ASP A 10 -12.29 16.56 13.85
N PHE A 11 -13.09 15.59 14.32
CA PHE A 11 -12.57 14.31 14.79
C PHE A 11 -11.75 13.59 13.73
N ASN A 12 -12.27 13.48 12.50
CA ASN A 12 -11.58 12.81 11.40
C ASN A 12 -10.22 13.47 11.11
N LYS A 13 -10.17 14.80 11.08
CA LYS A 13 -8.95 15.58 10.84
C LYS A 13 -7.93 15.40 11.97
N ASP A 14 -8.37 15.54 13.22
CA ASP A 14 -7.49 15.52 14.40
C ASP A 14 -6.94 14.12 14.68
N ARG A 15 -7.79 13.10 14.54
CA ARG A 15 -7.44 11.69 14.77
C ARG A 15 -6.94 10.96 13.52
N LYS A 16 -6.94 11.64 12.37
CA LYS A 16 -6.43 11.12 11.08
C LYS A 16 -7.14 9.83 10.63
N PHE A 17 -8.47 9.82 10.69
CA PHE A 17 -9.31 8.70 10.26
C PHE A 17 -9.45 8.57 8.74
N ASN A 18 -8.33 8.78 8.02
CA ASN A 18 -8.29 8.92 6.56
C ASN A 18 -7.68 7.67 5.89
N ARG A 19 -7.31 6.66 6.69
CA ARG A 19 -6.60 5.45 6.22
C ARG A 19 -7.50 4.24 6.37
N LYS A 20 -7.19 3.18 5.61
CA LYS A 20 -7.91 1.89 5.61
C LYS A 20 -8.24 1.38 7.03
N GLY A 21 -7.25 1.34 7.93
CA GLY A 21 -7.41 0.84 9.31
C GLY A 21 -8.41 1.66 10.15
N PRO A 22 -8.17 2.96 10.40
CA PRO A 22 -9.13 3.84 11.06
C PRO A 22 -10.52 3.84 10.43
N LEU A 23 -10.63 3.84 9.09
CA LEU A 23 -11.92 3.76 8.40
C LEU A 23 -12.64 2.43 8.69
N CYS A 24 -11.93 1.30 8.69
CA CYS A 24 -12.50 0.01 9.08
C CYS A 24 -13.01 0.03 10.53
N VAL A 25 -12.23 0.63 11.45
CA VAL A 25 -12.63 0.79 12.86
C VAL A 25 -13.89 1.64 12.98
N ALA A 26 -13.94 2.79 12.30
CA ALA A 26 -15.12 3.65 12.32
C ALA A 26 -16.36 2.90 11.85
N LEU A 27 -16.32 2.25 10.69
CA LEU A 27 -17.46 1.49 10.15
C LEU A 27 -17.96 0.41 11.12
N VAL A 28 -17.05 -0.38 11.71
CA VAL A 28 -17.41 -1.49 12.60
C VAL A 28 -17.89 -1.00 13.96
N VAL A 29 -17.23 0.00 14.56
CA VAL A 29 -17.63 0.56 15.86
C VAL A 29 -18.97 1.28 15.73
N THR A 30 -19.26 1.95 14.62
CA THR A 30 -20.61 2.49 14.35
C THR A 30 -21.67 1.39 14.35
N GLN A 31 -21.39 0.17 13.87
CA GLN A 31 -22.34 -0.95 13.98
C GLN A 31 -22.56 -1.41 15.42
N HIS A 32 -21.52 -1.36 16.27
CA HIS A 32 -21.71 -1.63 17.71
C HIS A 32 -22.53 -0.53 18.38
N ALA A 33 -22.31 0.74 18.03
CA ALA A 33 -23.08 1.87 18.55
C ALA A 33 -24.59 1.74 18.25
N ARG A 34 -24.97 1.10 17.13
CA ARG A 34 -26.37 0.83 16.79
C ARG A 34 -27.08 -0.09 17.78
N LYS A 35 -26.33 -0.87 18.57
CA LYS A 35 -26.88 -1.71 19.66
C LYS A 35 -27.18 -0.89 20.92
N GLY A 36 -26.60 0.30 21.04
CA GLY A 36 -26.78 1.20 22.16
C GLY A 36 -25.56 2.08 22.42
N LEU A 37 -25.83 3.31 22.87
CA LEU A 37 -24.83 4.23 23.43
C LEU A 37 -25.19 4.49 24.91
N PRO A 38 -24.21 4.72 25.80
CA PRO A 38 -22.77 4.75 25.53
C PRO A 38 -22.18 3.35 25.35
N LEU A 39 -21.07 3.26 24.60
CA LEU A 39 -20.29 2.04 24.43
C LEU A 39 -19.25 1.90 25.54
N ASN A 40 -19.05 0.66 26.01
CA ASN A 40 -17.90 0.32 26.84
C ASN A 40 -16.74 -0.15 25.95
N PRO A 41 -15.59 0.56 25.88
CA PRO A 41 -14.49 0.17 25.00
C PRO A 41 -13.87 -1.18 25.37
N ASP A 42 -13.96 -1.62 26.63
CA ASP A 42 -13.37 -2.89 27.06
C ASP A 42 -14.21 -4.11 26.61
N GLU A 43 -15.53 -3.92 26.42
CA GLU A 43 -16.44 -4.92 25.84
C GLU A 43 -16.28 -5.04 24.31
N LEU A 44 -15.57 -4.11 23.69
CA LEU A 44 -15.27 -4.13 22.26
C LEU A 44 -13.92 -4.77 21.94
N LEU A 45 -13.36 -5.55 22.87
CA LEU A 45 -12.18 -6.37 22.65
C LEU A 45 -12.57 -7.85 22.53
N THR A 46 -11.82 -8.61 21.73
CA THR A 46 -11.91 -10.08 21.74
C THR A 46 -11.51 -10.63 23.10
N GLU A 47 -11.89 -11.87 23.44
CA GLU A 47 -11.52 -12.53 24.72
C GLU A 47 -10.01 -12.50 25.01
N ALA A 48 -9.17 -12.64 23.98
CA ALA A 48 -7.71 -12.57 24.11
C ALA A 48 -7.15 -11.13 24.26
N GLY A 49 -8.00 -10.10 24.23
CA GLY A 49 -7.64 -8.68 24.38
C GLY A 49 -6.86 -8.05 23.23
N GLY A 50 -6.37 -8.85 22.27
CA GLY A 50 -5.45 -8.41 21.22
C GLY A 50 -6.09 -7.75 20.01
N GLN A 51 -7.42 -7.78 19.86
CA GLN A 51 -8.13 -7.26 18.69
C GLN A 51 -9.47 -6.62 19.06
N VAL A 52 -9.94 -5.71 18.21
CA VAL A 52 -11.28 -5.13 18.31
C VAL A 52 -12.33 -6.16 17.89
N LEU A 53 -13.35 -6.35 18.71
CA LEU A 53 -14.42 -7.32 18.51
C LEU A 53 -15.19 -7.04 17.21
N GLY A 54 -15.28 -8.05 16.35
CA GLY A 54 -15.99 -7.95 15.07
C GLY A 54 -15.24 -7.18 13.98
N LEU A 55 -14.04 -6.65 14.26
CA LEU A 55 -13.21 -6.00 13.24
C LEU A 55 -12.60 -7.07 12.33
N GLY A 56 -12.97 -7.06 11.05
CA GLY A 56 -12.48 -8.00 10.06
C GLY A 56 -13.11 -7.78 8.69
N ARG A 57 -12.52 -8.38 7.65
CA ARG A 57 -12.93 -8.19 6.25
C ARG A 57 -14.43 -8.38 6.04
N GLY A 58 -14.99 -9.46 6.58
CA GLY A 58 -16.41 -9.77 6.42
C GLY A 58 -17.33 -8.69 6.99
N ALA A 59 -17.04 -8.20 8.20
CA ALA A 59 -17.85 -7.16 8.83
C ALA A 59 -17.74 -5.81 8.11
N VAL A 60 -16.51 -5.42 7.70
CA VAL A 60 -16.30 -4.20 6.91
C VAL A 60 -17.02 -4.31 5.57
N GLN A 61 -16.86 -5.42 4.85
CA GLN A 61 -17.48 -5.64 3.55
C GLN A 61 -19.01 -5.68 3.64
N ALA A 62 -19.57 -6.21 4.73
CA ALA A 62 -21.01 -6.20 4.96
C ALA A 62 -21.56 -4.77 5.05
N VAL A 63 -20.86 -3.86 5.74
CA VAL A 63 -21.24 -2.44 5.78
C VAL A 63 -21.13 -1.83 4.39
N LEU A 64 -19.99 -2.00 3.71
CA LEU A 64 -19.74 -1.43 2.37
C LEU A 64 -20.75 -1.91 1.32
N ASN A 65 -21.12 -3.19 1.33
CA ASN A 65 -22.09 -3.76 0.39
C ASN A 65 -23.49 -3.14 0.54
N ARG A 66 -23.88 -2.67 1.74
CA ARG A 66 -25.16 -1.96 1.93
C ARG A 66 -25.20 -0.60 1.23
N HIS A 67 -24.03 -0.06 0.85
CA HIS A 67 -23.86 1.20 0.14
C HIS A 67 -23.33 0.98 -1.29
N ASP A 68 -23.56 -0.20 -1.86
CA ASP A 68 -23.14 -0.58 -3.23
C ASP A 68 -21.62 -0.52 -3.48
N ILE A 69 -20.81 -0.55 -2.41
CA ILE A 69 -19.34 -0.58 -2.51
C ILE A 69 -18.89 -2.04 -2.49
N THR A 70 -18.71 -2.61 -3.69
CA THR A 70 -18.20 -3.99 -3.86
C THR A 70 -16.69 -4.10 -3.66
N ARG A 71 -15.99 -2.97 -3.66
CA ARG A 71 -14.54 -2.88 -3.49
C ARG A 71 -14.15 -3.18 -2.04
N VAL A 72 -13.07 -3.95 -1.86
CA VAL A 72 -12.52 -4.26 -0.54
C VAL A 72 -11.73 -3.06 -0.02
N LEU A 73 -12.05 -2.54 1.17
CA LEU A 73 -11.30 -1.44 1.79
C LEU A 73 -9.98 -1.91 2.41
N ALA A 74 -9.99 -3.04 3.12
CA ALA A 74 -8.80 -3.67 3.71
C ALA A 74 -8.94 -5.19 3.70
N ALA A 75 -7.92 -5.90 3.19
CA ALA A 75 -7.93 -7.36 3.08
C ALA A 75 -8.11 -8.07 4.45
N GLU A 76 -7.53 -7.52 5.51
CA GLU A 76 -7.71 -8.00 6.89
C GLU A 76 -8.83 -7.28 7.66
N GLY A 77 -9.50 -6.29 7.06
CA GLY A 77 -10.48 -5.45 7.74
C GLY A 77 -9.88 -4.55 8.84
N GLY A 78 -8.57 -4.25 8.79
CA GLY A 78 -7.92 -3.36 9.74
C GLY A 78 -7.48 -4.02 11.06
N ARG A 79 -7.32 -5.35 11.11
CA ARG A 79 -7.01 -6.16 12.31
C ARG A 79 -5.60 -5.99 12.90
N THR A 80 -4.95 -4.84 12.73
CA THR A 80 -3.66 -4.58 13.38
C THR A 80 -3.85 -4.27 14.86
N SER A 81 -3.33 -5.11 15.76
CA SER A 81 -3.66 -5.10 17.20
C SER A 81 -3.45 -3.75 17.88
N ARG A 82 -2.24 -3.18 17.83
CA ARG A 82 -1.94 -1.93 18.54
C ARG A 82 -2.65 -0.70 17.96
N GLY A 83 -2.69 -0.58 16.64
CA GLY A 83 -3.27 0.60 15.97
C GLY A 83 -4.80 0.62 16.03
N SER A 84 -5.45 -0.51 15.75
CA SER A 84 -6.92 -0.59 15.72
C SER A 84 -7.56 -0.39 17.09
N ILE A 85 -6.96 -0.92 18.17
CA ILE A 85 -7.45 -0.73 19.54
C ILE A 85 -7.38 0.74 19.94
N SER A 86 -6.27 1.43 19.64
CA SER A 86 -6.13 2.86 19.92
C SER A 86 -7.23 3.68 19.22
N ASN A 87 -7.40 3.45 17.91
CA ASN A 87 -8.45 4.13 17.13
C ASN A 87 -9.85 3.83 17.68
N MET A 88 -10.12 2.59 18.08
CA MET A 88 -11.41 2.19 18.64
C MET A 88 -11.70 2.97 19.91
N ARG A 89 -10.74 3.05 20.85
CA ARG A 89 -10.93 3.78 22.11
C ARG A 89 -11.16 5.27 21.88
N GLU A 90 -10.41 5.88 20.98
CA GLU A 90 -10.60 7.29 20.63
C GLU A 90 -11.97 7.55 20.02
N TYR A 91 -12.43 6.68 19.12
CA TYR A 91 -13.71 6.84 18.44
C TYR A 91 -14.90 6.54 19.37
N VAL A 92 -14.79 5.55 20.26
CA VAL A 92 -15.78 5.28 21.32
C VAL A 92 -15.91 6.49 22.25
N ALA A 93 -14.78 7.06 22.70
CA ALA A 93 -14.81 8.26 23.54
C ALA A 93 -15.52 9.43 22.84
N PHE A 94 -15.28 9.61 21.54
CA PHE A 94 -15.98 10.61 20.73
C PHE A 94 -17.50 10.36 20.64
N LEU A 95 -17.93 9.13 20.29
CA LEU A 95 -19.35 8.79 20.21
C LEU A 95 -20.07 8.92 21.55
N ASN A 96 -19.44 8.49 22.65
CA ASN A 96 -19.98 8.65 24.00
C ASN A 96 -20.08 10.13 24.40
N GLY A 97 -19.10 10.96 24.01
CA GLY A 97 -19.14 12.40 24.21
C GLY A 97 -20.31 13.06 23.47
N LEU A 98 -20.58 12.65 22.23
CA LEU A 98 -21.78 13.09 21.49
C LEU A 98 -23.07 12.63 22.17
N ALA A 99 -23.13 11.37 22.62
CA ALA A 99 -24.30 10.80 23.28
C ALA A 99 -24.65 11.49 24.61
N ALA A 100 -23.65 11.98 25.34
CA ALA A 100 -23.86 12.78 26.55
C ALA A 100 -24.59 14.10 26.26
N GLY A 101 -24.50 14.62 25.02
CA GLY A 101 -25.20 15.81 24.56
C GLY A 101 -26.61 15.56 24.00
N GLY A 102 -27.03 14.30 23.83
CA GLY A 102 -28.33 13.92 23.29
C GLY A 102 -28.29 12.70 22.36
N ALA A 103 -29.41 12.39 21.72
CA ALA A 103 -29.47 11.31 20.74
C ALA A 103 -28.53 11.56 19.56
N VAL A 104 -27.73 10.56 19.19
CA VAL A 104 -26.79 10.62 18.07
C VAL A 104 -27.44 9.98 16.84
N ASP A 105 -27.47 10.70 15.73
CA ASP A 105 -27.91 10.17 14.44
C ASP A 105 -26.81 9.26 13.86
N LEU A 106 -26.93 7.95 14.11
CA LEU A 106 -25.96 6.96 13.65
C LEU A 106 -26.02 6.70 12.14
N ASP A 107 -27.13 7.02 11.48
CA ASP A 107 -27.23 6.94 10.02
C ASP A 107 -26.41 8.06 9.36
N ALA A 108 -26.48 9.28 9.90
CA ALA A 108 -25.63 10.38 9.48
C ALA A 108 -24.13 10.10 9.76
N VAL A 109 -23.81 9.48 10.90
CA VAL A 109 -22.43 9.06 11.22
C VAL A 109 -21.93 8.00 10.22
N GLU A 110 -22.72 6.97 9.92
CA GLU A 110 -22.34 5.95 8.94
C GLU A 110 -22.18 6.56 7.54
N ALA A 111 -23.12 7.38 7.10
CA ALA A 111 -23.06 8.08 5.82
C ALA A 111 -21.80 8.94 5.69
N PHE A 112 -21.42 9.66 6.76
CA PHE A 112 -20.18 10.43 6.78
C PHE A 112 -18.94 9.54 6.55
N TRP A 113 -18.85 8.38 7.21
CA TRP A 113 -17.73 7.47 7.02
C TRP A 113 -17.73 6.79 5.66
N ILE A 114 -18.90 6.48 5.11
CA ILE A 114 -19.05 5.98 3.73
C ILE A 114 -18.56 7.02 2.73
N GLU A 115 -18.86 8.30 2.92
CA GLU A 115 -18.31 9.38 2.11
C GLU A 115 -16.78 9.45 2.20
N ARG A 116 -16.19 9.31 3.40
CA ARG A 116 -14.73 9.22 3.56
C ARG A 116 -14.13 8.00 2.86
N VAL A 117 -14.84 6.88 2.83
CA VAL A 117 -14.45 5.69 2.07
C VAL A 117 -14.51 5.94 0.56
N HIS A 118 -15.55 6.61 0.06
CA HIS A 118 -15.61 7.05 -1.34
C HIS A 118 -14.45 7.99 -1.68
N GLU A 119 -14.16 8.96 -0.81
CA GLU A 119 -13.02 9.87 -0.99
C GLU A 119 -11.69 9.11 -1.03
N PHE A 120 -11.50 8.18 -0.10
CA PHE A 120 -10.34 7.28 -0.08
C PHE A 120 -10.21 6.53 -1.41
N PHE A 121 -11.33 6.03 -1.94
CA PHE A 121 -11.35 5.36 -3.23
C PHE A 121 -11.25 6.27 -4.46
N SER A 122 -11.53 7.57 -4.31
CA SER A 122 -11.42 8.58 -5.37
C SER A 122 -10.07 9.31 -5.39
N ALA A 123 -9.17 8.98 -4.47
CA ALA A 123 -7.84 9.59 -4.39
C ALA A 123 -7.11 9.47 -5.73
N LYS A 124 -6.53 10.59 -6.18
CA LYS A 124 -6.05 10.75 -7.56
C LYS A 124 -4.90 9.77 -7.88
N PRO A 125 -4.92 9.10 -9.05
CA PRO A 125 -3.77 8.36 -9.56
C PRO A 125 -2.50 9.21 -9.63
N PHE A 126 -1.34 8.57 -9.62
CA PHE A 126 -0.10 9.18 -10.09
C PHE A 126 -0.19 9.50 -11.57
N LYS A 127 0.59 10.47 -12.05
CA LYS A 127 0.53 10.91 -13.44
C LYS A 127 1.86 10.68 -14.12
N ILE A 128 1.82 10.03 -15.28
CA ILE A 128 2.96 9.94 -16.18
C ILE A 128 2.66 10.73 -17.45
N ARG A 129 3.61 11.57 -17.84
CA ARG A 129 3.63 12.25 -19.13
C ARG A 129 4.92 11.88 -19.84
N LEU A 130 4.80 11.28 -21.02
CA LEU A 130 5.96 11.03 -21.86
C LEU A 130 6.41 12.35 -22.49
N ASP A 131 7.69 12.68 -22.29
CA ASP A 131 8.34 13.85 -22.90
C ASP A 131 9.52 13.35 -23.72
N ALA A 132 9.45 13.49 -25.04
CA ALA A 132 10.47 13.02 -25.97
C ALA A 132 11.82 13.73 -25.79
N SER A 133 11.85 14.89 -25.11
CA SER A 133 13.08 15.61 -24.80
C SER A 133 13.79 15.10 -23.53
N ARG A 134 13.14 14.22 -22.76
CA ARG A 134 13.65 13.67 -21.49
C ARG A 134 13.92 12.18 -21.60
N SER A 135 14.81 11.68 -20.75
CA SER A 135 15.13 10.25 -20.72
C SER A 135 14.01 9.43 -20.04
N LEU A 136 13.85 8.16 -20.44
CA LEU A 136 12.93 7.22 -19.75
C LEU A 136 13.30 7.02 -18.28
N ARG A 137 14.60 7.11 -17.94
CA ARG A 137 15.06 7.09 -16.54
C ARG A 137 14.42 8.24 -15.74
N THR A 138 14.38 9.43 -16.34
CA THR A 138 13.76 10.60 -15.73
C THR A 138 12.24 10.42 -15.55
N LEU A 139 11.56 9.75 -16.48
CA LEU A 139 10.14 9.42 -16.35
C LEU A 139 9.89 8.52 -15.12
N VAL A 140 10.72 7.48 -14.92
CA VAL A 140 10.62 6.62 -13.73
C VAL A 140 10.90 7.42 -12.45
N ARG A 141 11.95 8.27 -12.46
CA ARG A 141 12.28 9.15 -11.33
C ARG A 141 11.13 10.06 -10.93
N ASP A 142 10.50 10.73 -11.88
CA ASP A 142 9.39 11.66 -11.61
C ASP A 142 8.18 10.94 -11.00
N MET A 143 7.96 9.68 -11.38
CA MET A 143 6.91 8.87 -10.79
C MET A 143 7.25 8.46 -9.35
N ILE A 144 8.49 8.04 -9.07
CA ILE A 144 8.96 7.76 -7.71
C ILE A 144 8.85 9.02 -6.84
N ALA A 145 9.25 10.18 -7.37
CA ALA A 145 9.16 11.46 -6.65
C ALA A 145 7.72 11.83 -6.27
N GLN A 146 6.74 11.59 -7.15
CA GLN A 146 5.32 11.77 -6.83
C GLN A 146 4.87 10.84 -5.69
N ALA A 147 5.33 9.59 -5.70
CA ALA A 147 5.03 8.62 -4.64
C ALA A 147 5.63 9.05 -3.29
N GLU A 148 6.87 9.51 -3.29
CA GLU A 148 7.54 10.05 -2.11
C GLU A 148 6.84 11.31 -1.57
N GLU A 149 6.42 12.21 -2.44
CA GLU A 149 5.67 13.41 -2.05
C GLU A 149 4.34 13.04 -1.39
N ARG A 150 3.61 12.11 -1.98
CA ARG A 150 2.37 11.58 -1.39
C ARG A 150 2.62 10.93 -0.03
N GLN A 151 3.71 10.18 0.10
CA GLN A 151 4.13 9.56 1.36
C GLN A 151 4.46 10.59 2.44
N ARG A 152 5.16 11.68 2.10
CA ARG A 152 5.40 12.79 3.05
C ARG A 152 4.09 13.40 3.57
N ASN A 153 3.11 13.54 2.69
CA ASN A 153 1.78 14.09 3.04
C ASN A 153 0.85 13.06 3.71
N THR A 154 1.21 11.77 3.68
CA THR A 154 0.42 10.68 4.25
C THR A 154 1.31 9.76 5.11
N PRO A 155 1.76 10.22 6.30
CA PRO A 155 2.69 9.46 7.13
C PRO A 155 2.20 8.04 7.41
N GLY A 156 3.07 7.02 7.46
CA GLY A 156 2.67 5.64 7.76
C GLY A 156 2.09 4.83 6.58
N MET A 157 2.04 5.41 5.39
CA MET A 157 1.88 4.66 4.12
C MET A 157 3.21 4.72 3.36
N GLN A 158 3.64 3.59 2.80
CA GLN A 158 4.91 3.47 2.07
C GLN A 158 4.67 3.51 0.55
N TYR A 159 4.12 4.62 0.05
CA TYR A 159 3.76 4.75 -1.37
C TYR A 159 4.95 4.52 -2.31
N ALA A 160 6.13 5.03 -1.97
CA ALA A 160 7.29 4.85 -2.83
C ALA A 160 7.67 3.37 -2.95
N GLY A 161 7.69 2.63 -1.83
CA GLY A 161 7.94 1.19 -1.85
C GLY A 161 6.92 0.41 -2.69
N ALA A 162 5.62 0.70 -2.50
CA ALA A 162 4.55 0.06 -3.25
C ALA A 162 4.67 0.32 -4.76
N VAL A 163 4.91 1.57 -5.16
CA VAL A 163 5.10 1.93 -6.56
C VAL A 163 6.32 1.22 -7.16
N LEU A 164 7.44 1.15 -6.42
CA LEU A 164 8.64 0.44 -6.89
C LEU A 164 8.37 -1.06 -7.10
N GLN A 165 7.78 -1.74 -6.11
CA GLN A 165 7.49 -3.17 -6.18
C GLN A 165 6.59 -3.48 -7.38
N HIS A 166 5.46 -2.77 -7.51
CA HIS A 166 4.49 -3.03 -8.58
C HIS A 166 5.01 -2.65 -9.95
N LEU A 167 5.88 -1.64 -10.07
CA LEU A 167 6.52 -1.29 -11.35
C LEU A 167 7.56 -2.32 -11.78
N VAL A 168 8.33 -2.86 -10.82
CA VAL A 168 9.24 -3.99 -11.08
C VAL A 168 8.44 -5.22 -11.51
N GLY A 169 7.34 -5.53 -10.82
CA GLY A 169 6.44 -6.63 -11.20
C GLY A 169 5.87 -6.46 -12.62
N ALA A 170 5.35 -5.28 -12.94
CA ALA A 170 4.81 -4.99 -14.27
C ALA A 170 5.86 -5.14 -15.38
N LYS A 171 7.07 -4.62 -15.15
CA LYS A 171 8.22 -4.78 -16.04
C LYS A 171 8.55 -6.27 -16.26
N LEU A 172 8.60 -7.06 -15.19
CA LEU A 172 8.91 -8.49 -15.27
C LEU A 172 7.82 -9.26 -16.01
N ASP A 173 6.55 -8.95 -15.80
CA ASP A 173 5.43 -9.52 -16.56
C ASP A 173 5.52 -9.18 -18.05
N CYS A 174 5.85 -7.94 -18.41
CA CYS A 174 6.03 -7.55 -19.81
C CYS A 174 7.22 -8.28 -20.46
N ALA A 175 8.26 -8.61 -19.70
CA ALA A 175 9.46 -9.29 -20.21
C ALA A 175 9.31 -10.81 -20.29
N LEU A 176 8.67 -11.44 -19.29
CA LEU A 176 8.61 -12.90 -19.13
C LEU A 176 7.25 -13.48 -19.53
N GLY A 177 6.21 -12.65 -19.57
CA GLY A 177 4.81 -13.07 -19.69
C GLY A 177 4.11 -13.12 -18.33
N VAL A 178 2.81 -12.84 -18.34
CA VAL A 178 1.96 -12.83 -17.15
C VAL A 178 1.78 -14.26 -16.60
N GLY A 179 1.81 -14.41 -15.27
CA GLY A 179 1.53 -15.66 -14.58
C GLY A 179 2.75 -16.57 -14.33
N ASN A 180 3.97 -16.07 -14.61
CA ASN A 180 5.20 -16.80 -14.32
C ASN A 180 5.66 -16.68 -12.85
N PHE A 181 5.11 -15.73 -12.10
CA PHE A 181 5.38 -15.48 -10.69
C PHE A 181 4.21 -14.75 -10.05
N ASP A 182 4.16 -14.74 -8.71
CA ASP A 182 3.06 -14.14 -7.97
C ASP A 182 3.30 -12.66 -7.67
N HIS A 183 2.23 -11.87 -7.80
CA HIS A 183 2.16 -10.51 -7.28
C HIS A 183 1.53 -10.51 -5.89
N ASN A 184 2.06 -9.69 -5.00
CA ASN A 184 1.62 -9.62 -3.61
C ASN A 184 1.36 -8.17 -3.21
N SER A 185 0.43 -7.94 -2.28
CA SER A 185 0.27 -6.59 -1.70
C SER A 185 1.56 -6.17 -1.02
N PHE A 186 1.99 -4.93 -1.24
CA PHE A 186 3.18 -4.34 -0.62
C PHE A 186 3.11 -4.33 0.91
N SER A 187 1.90 -4.33 1.47
CA SER A 187 1.70 -4.36 2.92
C SER A 187 1.93 -5.73 3.57
N THR A 188 2.07 -6.78 2.76
CA THR A 188 2.31 -8.14 3.23
C THR A 188 3.80 -8.34 3.45
N SER A 189 4.23 -8.69 4.66
CA SER A 189 5.65 -8.92 4.96
C SER A 189 6.11 -10.31 4.52
N ASP A 190 7.26 -10.39 3.86
CA ASP A 190 7.85 -11.67 3.43
C ASP A 190 8.14 -12.59 4.62
N ALA A 191 8.61 -12.04 5.74
CA ALA A 191 8.97 -12.81 6.94
C ALA A 191 7.76 -13.51 7.58
N GLN A 192 6.57 -12.93 7.42
CA GLN A 192 5.33 -13.53 7.93
C GLN A 192 4.76 -14.60 6.99
N THR A 193 5.21 -14.61 5.73
CA THR A 193 4.68 -15.48 4.68
C THR A 193 5.66 -16.55 4.22
N GLY A 194 6.91 -16.54 4.74
CA GLY A 194 7.96 -17.47 4.34
C GLY A 194 8.49 -17.23 2.92
N ARG A 195 8.28 -16.03 2.37
CA ARG A 195 8.69 -15.71 1.00
C ARG A 195 10.19 -15.43 0.93
N ASN A 196 10.84 -15.95 -0.11
CA ASN A 196 12.24 -15.68 -0.42
C ASN A 196 12.51 -14.23 -0.84
N GLY A 197 11.50 -13.49 -1.31
CA GLY A 197 11.60 -12.09 -1.68
C GLY A 197 10.26 -11.52 -2.16
N ASP A 198 10.29 -10.31 -2.71
CA ASP A 198 9.11 -9.71 -3.33
C ASP A 198 8.70 -10.48 -4.59
N PHE A 199 9.70 -10.99 -5.32
CA PHE A 199 9.54 -11.91 -6.44
C PHE A 199 10.52 -13.08 -6.32
N PHE A 200 10.09 -14.27 -6.72
CA PHE A 200 10.94 -15.45 -6.82
C PHE A 200 10.75 -16.09 -8.20
N ILE A 201 11.80 -16.10 -9.01
CA ILE A 201 11.75 -16.48 -10.43
C ILE A 201 12.91 -17.43 -10.73
N GLY A 202 12.61 -18.68 -11.07
CA GLY A 202 13.64 -19.71 -11.22
C GLY A 202 14.34 -19.96 -9.87
N ASP A 203 15.62 -19.62 -9.79
CA ASP A 203 16.43 -19.66 -8.56
C ASP A 203 16.75 -18.25 -8.01
N VAL A 204 16.14 -17.20 -8.57
CA VAL A 204 16.43 -15.80 -8.25
C VAL A 204 15.40 -15.23 -7.28
N ALA A 205 15.85 -14.69 -6.15
CA ALA A 205 15.03 -13.98 -5.18
C ALA A 205 15.26 -12.47 -5.31
N ILE A 206 14.23 -11.72 -5.71
CA ILE A 206 14.31 -10.27 -5.93
C ILE A 206 13.70 -9.55 -4.73
N HIS A 207 14.48 -8.67 -4.11
CA HIS A 207 14.06 -7.78 -3.04
C HIS A 207 13.99 -6.35 -3.57
N VAL A 208 12.80 -5.75 -3.53
CA VAL A 208 12.56 -4.37 -3.96
C VAL A 208 12.41 -3.48 -2.74
N THR A 209 13.25 -2.47 -2.62
CA THR A 209 13.20 -1.55 -1.46
C THR A 209 13.66 -0.16 -1.81
N THR A 210 13.08 0.86 -1.15
CA THR A 210 13.57 2.25 -1.26
C THR A 210 14.73 2.52 -0.32
N ALA A 211 14.88 1.71 0.73
CA ALA A 211 15.84 1.88 1.81
C ALA A 211 16.36 0.49 2.24
N PRO A 212 17.42 -0.01 1.60
CA PRO A 212 18.03 -1.26 2.01
C PRO A 212 18.64 -1.13 3.40
N GLY A 213 18.59 -2.20 4.18
CA GLY A 213 19.11 -2.28 5.53
C GLY A 213 19.56 -3.70 5.86
N GLU A 214 20.18 -3.89 7.03
CA GLU A 214 20.75 -5.18 7.44
C GLU A 214 19.75 -6.33 7.38
N ALA A 215 18.46 -6.08 7.66
CA ALA A 215 17.42 -7.09 7.57
C ALA A 215 17.27 -7.67 6.14
N VAL A 216 17.38 -6.83 5.10
CA VAL A 216 17.34 -7.29 3.71
C VAL A 216 18.58 -8.13 3.38
N ILE A 217 19.76 -7.71 3.87
CA ILE A 217 21.00 -8.46 3.69
C ILE A 217 20.96 -9.81 4.41
N GLY A 218 20.36 -9.86 5.60
CA GLY A 218 20.08 -11.10 6.32
C GLY A 218 19.26 -12.07 5.47
N ARG A 219 18.14 -11.62 4.88
CA ARG A 219 17.36 -12.47 3.97
C ARG A 219 18.13 -12.88 2.71
N CYS A 220 18.98 -12.01 2.18
CA CYS A 220 19.85 -12.37 1.06
C CYS A 220 20.80 -13.51 1.45
N ARG A 221 21.33 -13.51 2.68
CA ARG A 221 22.13 -14.61 3.22
C ARG A 221 21.33 -15.90 3.31
N ASP A 222 20.13 -15.84 3.88
CA ASP A 222 19.25 -17.01 4.00
C ASP A 222 18.97 -17.62 2.61
N ASN A 223 18.61 -16.78 1.63
CA ASN A 223 18.44 -17.20 0.24
C ASN A 223 19.69 -17.85 -0.34
N ILE A 224 20.86 -17.29 -0.09
CA ILE A 224 22.14 -17.82 -0.54
C ILE A 224 22.42 -19.19 0.07
N ASP A 225 22.15 -19.37 1.36
CA ASP A 225 22.36 -20.62 2.10
C ASP A 225 21.39 -21.70 1.60
N ASP A 226 20.20 -21.31 1.16
CA ASP A 226 19.19 -22.15 0.50
C ASP A 226 19.50 -22.42 -1.00
N GLY A 227 20.60 -21.87 -1.53
CA GLY A 227 21.03 -22.09 -2.91
C GLY A 227 20.40 -21.16 -3.96
N HIS A 228 19.77 -20.08 -3.53
CA HIS A 228 19.16 -19.06 -4.39
C HIS A 228 20.10 -17.87 -4.66
N ARG A 229 19.79 -17.11 -5.71
CA ARG A 229 20.51 -15.90 -6.11
C ARG A 229 19.74 -14.65 -5.72
N PRO A 230 20.17 -13.91 -4.67
CA PRO A 230 19.49 -12.70 -4.27
C PRO A 230 19.86 -11.52 -5.18
N ILE A 231 18.85 -10.73 -5.54
CA ILE A 231 18.99 -9.46 -6.23
C ILE A 231 18.29 -8.39 -5.40
N ILE A 232 18.96 -7.26 -5.17
CA ILE A 232 18.35 -6.08 -4.56
C ILE A 232 18.08 -5.04 -5.64
N VAL A 233 16.83 -4.65 -5.81
CA VAL A 233 16.43 -3.53 -6.69
C VAL A 233 16.06 -2.34 -5.81
N THR A 234 16.80 -1.24 -5.92
CA THR A 234 16.67 -0.10 -5.01
C THR A 234 16.85 1.26 -5.70
N THR A 235 16.51 2.35 -5.01
CA THR A 235 16.78 3.72 -5.48
C THR A 235 18.28 3.98 -5.64
N GLY A 236 18.65 4.99 -6.43
CA GLY A 236 20.05 5.38 -6.63
C GLY A 236 20.82 5.68 -5.33
N ARG A 237 20.17 6.25 -4.31
CA ARG A 237 20.78 6.42 -2.98
C ARG A 237 20.95 5.09 -2.25
N GLY A 238 19.99 4.18 -2.40
CA GLY A 238 20.03 2.87 -1.78
C GLY A 238 21.07 1.93 -2.41
N LEU A 239 21.47 2.15 -3.67
CA LEU A 239 22.48 1.33 -4.36
C LEU A 239 23.78 1.23 -3.54
N THR A 240 24.41 2.38 -3.27
CA THR A 240 25.67 2.46 -2.50
C THR A 240 25.51 1.92 -1.08
N VAL A 241 24.33 2.10 -0.47
CA VAL A 241 24.05 1.59 0.87
C VAL A 241 23.96 0.06 0.86
N ALA A 242 23.26 -0.53 -0.11
CA ALA A 242 23.13 -1.97 -0.24
C ALA A 242 24.48 -2.64 -0.54
N GLU A 243 25.28 -2.07 -1.45
CA GLU A 243 26.63 -2.55 -1.76
C GLU A 243 27.51 -2.55 -0.51
N GLY A 244 27.59 -1.43 0.21
CA GLY A 244 28.39 -1.35 1.44
C GLY A 244 27.90 -2.29 2.55
N LEU A 245 26.59 -2.49 2.71
CA LEU A 245 26.06 -3.46 3.67
C LEU A 245 26.37 -4.90 3.25
N ALA A 246 26.30 -5.22 1.97
CA ALA A 246 26.64 -6.54 1.44
C ALA A 246 28.13 -6.85 1.62
N GLU A 247 29.02 -5.89 1.33
CA GLU A 247 30.47 -5.99 1.56
C GLU A 247 30.78 -6.25 3.04
N ASN A 248 30.21 -5.43 3.94
CA ASN A 248 30.39 -5.59 5.39
C ASN A 248 29.91 -6.96 5.90
N ALA A 249 28.89 -7.53 5.26
CA ALA A 249 28.36 -8.85 5.57
C ALA A 249 29.18 -10.01 4.96
N GLY A 250 30.18 -9.73 4.13
CA GLY A 250 30.97 -10.72 3.38
C GLY A 250 30.23 -11.31 2.17
N LEU A 251 29.24 -10.60 1.64
CA LEU A 251 28.32 -11.05 0.58
C LEU A 251 28.37 -10.15 -0.68
N GLY A 252 29.29 -9.18 -0.76
CA GLY A 252 29.34 -8.20 -1.85
C GLY A 252 29.40 -8.81 -3.25
N GLU A 253 30.14 -9.91 -3.44
CA GLU A 253 30.24 -10.62 -4.73
C GLU A 253 29.12 -11.66 -4.94
N ARG A 254 28.18 -11.78 -3.99
CA ARG A 254 27.12 -12.79 -3.99
C ARG A 254 25.72 -12.21 -4.09
N ILE A 255 25.59 -10.88 -4.02
CA ILE A 255 24.32 -10.15 -4.11
C ILE A 255 24.44 -9.14 -5.25
N ASP A 256 23.61 -9.29 -6.29
CA ASP A 256 23.51 -8.25 -7.31
C ASP A 256 22.65 -7.09 -6.79
N VAL A 257 23.08 -5.85 -7.05
CA VAL A 257 22.33 -4.65 -6.68
C VAL A 257 22.07 -3.82 -7.92
N PHE A 258 20.79 -3.54 -8.22
CA PHE A 258 20.38 -2.74 -9.36
C PHE A 258 19.68 -1.45 -8.93
N GLU A 259 20.01 -0.36 -9.61
CA GLU A 259 19.30 0.91 -9.49
C GLU A 259 17.98 0.85 -10.26
N VAL A 260 16.86 1.08 -9.58
CA VAL A 260 15.52 0.82 -10.10
C VAL A 260 15.17 1.66 -11.34
N GLU A 261 15.61 2.92 -11.40
CA GLU A 261 15.33 3.76 -12.57
C GLU A 261 16.01 3.21 -13.82
N GLN A 262 17.27 2.75 -13.70
CA GLN A 262 18.01 2.12 -14.80
C GLN A 262 17.45 0.76 -15.17
N PHE A 263 17.17 -0.07 -14.16
CA PHE A 263 16.63 -1.43 -14.32
C PHE A 263 15.35 -1.42 -15.18
N ILE A 264 14.49 -0.42 -14.98
CA ILE A 264 13.21 -0.29 -15.67
C ILE A 264 13.37 0.43 -16.99
N ALA A 265 14.15 1.52 -17.04
CA ALA A 265 14.37 2.25 -18.28
C ALA A 265 14.97 1.38 -19.38
N LEU A 266 15.90 0.46 -19.04
CA LEU A 266 16.51 -0.44 -20.00
C LEU A 266 15.47 -1.35 -20.67
N ASN A 267 14.60 -2.01 -19.91
CA ASN A 267 13.55 -2.84 -20.49
C ASN A 267 12.56 -2.03 -21.33
N LEU A 268 12.23 -0.79 -20.94
CA LEU A 268 11.38 0.07 -21.76
C LEU A 268 12.02 0.39 -23.12
N TYR A 269 13.35 0.55 -23.18
CA TYR A 269 14.06 0.68 -24.45
C TYR A 269 14.02 -0.62 -25.26
N GLU A 270 14.23 -1.77 -24.63
CA GLU A 270 14.22 -3.08 -25.29
C GLU A 270 12.84 -3.44 -25.84
N LEU A 271 11.79 -3.36 -25.02
CA LEU A 271 10.39 -3.54 -25.41
C LEU A 271 10.02 -2.56 -26.53
N GLY A 272 10.48 -1.31 -26.43
CA GLY A 272 10.28 -0.29 -27.43
C GLY A 272 11.19 -0.38 -28.66
N LYS A 273 12.04 -1.42 -28.76
CA LYS A 273 13.00 -1.62 -29.86
C LYS A 273 13.85 -0.38 -30.14
N PHE A 274 14.16 0.39 -29.11
CA PHE A 274 14.89 1.66 -29.15
C PHE A 274 14.25 2.74 -30.06
N ALA A 275 13.02 2.55 -30.53
CA ALA A 275 12.30 3.48 -31.39
C ALA A 275 11.41 4.44 -30.58
N ALA A 276 11.18 5.65 -31.07
CA ALA A 276 10.36 6.64 -30.36
C ALA A 276 8.92 6.14 -30.13
N GLU A 277 8.28 5.65 -31.20
CA GLU A 277 6.93 5.08 -31.10
C GLU A 277 6.90 3.81 -30.25
N GLY A 278 7.92 2.95 -30.40
CA GLY A 278 8.04 1.75 -29.59
C GLY A 278 8.17 2.06 -28.10
N ARG A 279 8.94 3.08 -27.71
CA ARG A 279 9.03 3.53 -26.29
C ARG A 279 7.68 4.00 -25.75
N ARG A 280 6.87 4.68 -26.57
CA ARG A 280 5.53 5.12 -26.19
C ARG A 280 4.61 3.93 -25.92
N VAL A 281 4.63 2.93 -26.81
CA VAL A 281 3.88 1.68 -26.64
C VAL A 281 4.34 0.92 -25.39
N ALA A 282 5.65 0.73 -25.23
CA ALA A 282 6.22 0.02 -24.08
C ALA A 282 5.86 0.67 -22.74
N VAL A 283 5.91 2.01 -22.64
CA VAL A 283 5.44 2.72 -21.44
C VAL A 283 3.96 2.49 -21.20
N GLY A 284 3.13 2.56 -22.25
CA GLY A 284 1.69 2.29 -22.13
C GLY A 284 1.38 0.88 -21.66
N GLU A 285 2.08 -0.13 -22.18
CA GLU A 285 1.93 -1.54 -21.79
C GLU A 285 2.33 -1.77 -20.33
N VAL A 286 3.50 -1.25 -19.91
CA VAL A 286 3.95 -1.37 -18.52
C VAL A 286 3.00 -0.65 -17.56
N VAL A 287 2.51 0.56 -17.90
CA VAL A 287 1.51 1.25 -17.06
C VAL A 287 0.19 0.48 -16.99
N THR A 288 -0.25 -0.09 -18.11
CA THR A 288 -1.49 -0.90 -18.13
C THR A 288 -1.33 -2.10 -17.21
N ARG A 289 -0.24 -2.87 -17.36
CA ARG A 289 0.00 -4.04 -16.52
C ARG A 289 0.20 -3.69 -15.06
N TYR A 290 0.90 -2.59 -14.77
CA TYR A 290 1.02 -2.06 -13.40
C TYR A 290 -0.35 -1.81 -12.77
N ASN A 291 -1.27 -1.18 -13.51
CA ASN A 291 -2.59 -0.87 -12.97
C ASN A 291 -3.43 -2.14 -12.74
N GLU A 292 -3.31 -3.14 -13.62
CA GLU A 292 -3.94 -4.46 -13.42
C GLU A 292 -3.43 -5.12 -12.14
N ILE A 293 -2.11 -5.16 -11.92
CA ILE A 293 -1.51 -5.70 -10.70
C ILE A 293 -2.04 -4.95 -9.47
N VAL A 294 -2.05 -3.61 -9.50
CA VAL A 294 -2.60 -2.80 -8.40
C VAL A 294 -4.08 -3.12 -8.14
N GLU A 295 -4.88 -3.36 -9.18
CA GLU A 295 -6.28 -3.77 -9.01
C GLU A 295 -6.44 -5.16 -8.42
N GLU A 296 -5.57 -6.10 -8.80
CA GLU A 296 -5.58 -7.49 -8.35
C GLU A 296 -5.17 -7.60 -6.86
N VAL A 297 -4.11 -6.88 -6.46
CA VAL A 297 -3.46 -7.13 -5.16
C VAL A 297 -3.54 -5.97 -4.16
N GLU A 298 -3.94 -4.77 -4.59
CA GLU A 298 -4.08 -3.61 -3.70
C GLU A 298 -5.51 -3.10 -3.58
N THR A 299 -5.83 -2.59 -2.39
CA THR A 299 -7.12 -1.93 -2.16
C THR A 299 -7.08 -0.41 -2.33
N ASP A 300 -5.89 0.18 -2.49
CA ASP A 300 -5.70 1.63 -2.61
C ASP A 300 -5.60 2.06 -4.08
N PRO A 301 -6.65 2.64 -4.68
CA PRO A 301 -6.62 3.06 -6.09
C PRO A 301 -5.73 4.26 -6.33
N SER A 302 -5.31 4.99 -5.30
CA SER A 302 -4.40 6.12 -5.49
C SER A 302 -3.03 5.64 -5.98
N LEU A 303 -2.69 4.37 -5.78
CA LEU A 303 -1.48 3.75 -6.32
C LEU A 303 -1.47 3.65 -7.84
N LYS A 304 -2.63 3.73 -8.51
CA LYS A 304 -2.72 3.65 -9.98
C LYS A 304 -1.96 4.78 -10.66
N ILE A 305 -1.62 4.55 -11.91
CA ILE A 305 -0.96 5.50 -12.79
C ILE A 305 -1.88 5.87 -13.94
N GLU A 306 -2.13 7.16 -14.11
CA GLU A 306 -2.74 7.72 -15.31
C GLU A 306 -1.63 8.06 -16.31
N PHE A 307 -1.63 7.37 -17.45
CA PHE A 307 -0.73 7.68 -18.57
C PHE A 307 -1.46 8.57 -19.59
N ARG A 308 -1.02 9.83 -19.70
CA ARG A 308 -1.53 10.74 -20.73
C ARG A 308 -0.61 10.74 -21.93
N GLN A 309 -1.22 10.40 -23.07
CA GLN A 309 -0.61 10.38 -24.39
C GLN A 309 -0.28 11.76 -24.94
#